data_AF-A0A3M7SH31-F1
#
_entry.id   AF-A0A3M7SH31-F1
#
_cell.length_a   1.000
_cell.length_b   1.000
_cell.length_c   1.000
_cell.angle_alpha   90.00
_cell.angle_beta   90.00
_cell.angle_gamma   90.00
#
_symmetry.space_group_name_H-M   'P 1'
#
loop_
_entity.id
_entity.type
_entity.pdbx_description
1 polymer ?
#
loop_
_entity_poly.entity_id
_entity_poly.type
_entity_poly.pdbx_seq_one_letter_code
_entity_poly.pdbx_strand_id
1 'polypeptide(L)'
;MPGPRQTKVKVYLRSRPCDNFADDMIEFGSDGKAVNIYNRKKTNSQAYVNNQINDWSFKVDGILHNVSQDSVYDRVVKDIALSVLDGYNGTVMCYGQTGAGKTFSMTGATENYQQRGIIPRTIQHIFKEIHDNQDRSFTVRS
;
A
#
# COMPACT_ATOMS: atom_id res chain seq x y z
N MET A 1 2.32 32.48 5.36
CA MET A 1 2.20 31.35 6.31
C MET A 1 1.64 30.16 5.56
N PRO A 2 2.36 29.04 5.40
CA PRO A 2 1.74 27.81 4.91
C PRO A 2 0.70 27.37 5.96
N GLY A 3 -0.55 27.18 5.55
CA GLY A 3 -1.64 26.76 6.44
C GLY A 3 -1.36 25.40 7.10
N PRO A 4 -2.13 25.00 8.13
CA PRO A 4 -1.94 23.74 8.83
C PRO A 4 -2.13 22.57 7.85
N ARG A 5 -1.03 21.90 7.47
CA ARG A 5 -1.08 20.67 6.67
C ARG A 5 -1.48 19.52 7.59
N GLN A 6 -2.63 18.92 7.29
CA GLN A 6 -3.27 17.88 8.09
C GLN A 6 -2.43 16.60 8.09
N THR A 7 -1.95 16.17 9.26
CA THR A 7 -1.30 14.86 9.45
C THR A 7 -2.35 13.76 9.34
N LYS A 8 -2.53 13.22 8.13
CA LYS A 8 -3.44 12.11 7.88
C LYS A 8 -2.65 10.81 7.78
N VAL A 9 -2.93 9.89 8.70
CA VAL A 9 -2.59 8.48 8.53
C VAL A 9 -3.38 7.99 7.32
N LYS A 10 -2.68 7.48 6.30
CA LYS A 10 -3.29 6.85 5.13
C LYS A 10 -3.14 5.33 5.22
N VAL A 11 -4.21 4.59 4.97
CA VAL A 11 -4.24 3.13 4.97
C VAL A 11 -4.51 2.65 3.54
N TYR A 12 -3.60 1.82 3.01
CA TYR A 12 -3.75 1.21 1.71
C TYR A 12 -3.82 -0.30 1.83
N LEU A 13 -4.70 -0.93 1.05
CA LEU A 13 -4.76 -2.37 0.90
C LEU A 13 -4.04 -2.77 -0.38
N ARG A 14 -3.03 -3.64 -0.28
CA ARG A 14 -2.35 -4.22 -1.45
C ARG A 14 -2.59 -5.72 -1.50
N SER A 15 -3.23 -6.19 -2.57
CA SER A 15 -3.35 -7.62 -2.83
C SER A 15 -2.16 -8.11 -3.64
N ARG A 16 -1.62 -9.27 -3.27
CA ARG A 16 -0.63 -9.97 -4.08
C ARG A 16 -1.28 -10.45 -5.39
N PRO A 17 -0.67 -10.21 -6.56
CA PRO A 17 -1.12 -10.82 -7.81
C PRO A 17 -1.03 -12.35 -7.70
N CYS A 18 -2.14 -13.02 -7.98
CA CYS A 18 -2.26 -14.48 -8.00
C CYS A 18 -3.11 -14.87 -9.21
N ASP A 19 -2.75 -15.94 -9.91
CA ASP A 19 -3.49 -16.41 -11.09
C ASP A 19 -4.90 -16.92 -10.74
N ASN A 20 -5.08 -17.38 -9.50
CA ASN A 20 -6.37 -17.82 -8.96
C ASN A 20 -6.75 -16.92 -7.78
N PHE A 21 -7.18 -15.69 -8.08
CA PHE A 21 -7.69 -14.78 -7.05
C PHE A 21 -9.05 -15.28 -6.55
N ALA A 22 -9.35 -15.04 -5.28
CA ALA A 22 -10.61 -15.46 -4.68
C ALA A 22 -11.74 -14.49 -5.04
N ASP A 23 -12.01 -14.31 -6.33
CA ASP A 23 -13.03 -13.37 -6.85
C ASP A 23 -14.43 -13.66 -6.27
N ASP A 24 -14.73 -14.93 -5.96
CA ASP A 24 -15.98 -15.34 -5.30
C ASP A 24 -16.13 -14.82 -3.86
N MET A 25 -15.01 -14.48 -3.21
CA MET A 25 -14.96 -14.13 -1.79
C MET A 25 -14.49 -12.70 -1.54
N ILE A 26 -13.78 -12.08 -2.48
CA ILE A 26 -13.22 -10.73 -2.32
C ILE A 26 -13.64 -9.88 -3.50
N GLU A 27 -14.38 -8.82 -3.22
CA GLU A 27 -14.81 -7.83 -4.21
C GLU A 27 -14.21 -6.47 -3.87
N PHE A 28 -13.63 -5.81 -4.87
CA PHE A 28 -13.19 -4.44 -4.74
C PHE A 28 -14.28 -3.50 -5.25
N GLY A 29 -14.65 -2.54 -4.42
CA GLY A 29 -15.60 -1.50 -4.80
C GLY A 29 -15.08 -0.67 -5.98
N SER A 30 -16.00 -0.18 -6.80
CA SER A 30 -15.71 0.66 -7.97
C SER A 30 -15.02 1.98 -7.62
N ASP A 31 -15.08 2.41 -6.36
CA ASP A 31 -14.39 3.58 -5.82
C ASP A 31 -12.89 3.34 -5.56
N GLY A 32 -12.42 2.10 -5.66
CA GLY A 32 -11.04 1.70 -5.36
C GLY A 32 -10.67 1.88 -3.89
N LYS A 33 -11.66 1.96 -2.99
CA LYS A 33 -11.48 2.23 -1.56
C LYS A 33 -12.28 1.29 -0.66
N ALA A 34 -13.32 0.65 -1.18
CA ALA A 34 -14.06 -0.38 -0.46
C ALA A 34 -13.57 -1.79 -0.83
N VAL A 35 -13.40 -2.66 0.16
CA VAL A 35 -13.20 -4.10 -0.05
C VAL A 35 -14.30 -4.86 0.70
N ASN A 36 -14.97 -5.76 -0.01
CA ASN A 36 -16.01 -6.63 0.55
C ASN A 36 -15.48 -8.06 0.59
N ILE A 37 -15.71 -8.74 1.72
CA ILE A 37 -15.30 -10.13 1.94
C ILE A 37 -16.56 -10.95 2.23
N TYR A 38 -16.81 -11.97 1.42
CA TYR A 38 -17.96 -12.87 1.51
C TYR A 38 -17.52 -14.26 1.96
N ASN A 39 -18.22 -14.83 2.94
CA ASN A 39 -17.96 -16.19 3.38
C ASN A 39 -18.69 -17.20 2.47
N ARG A 40 -17.95 -18.15 1.89
CA ARG A 40 -18.53 -19.18 1.03
C ARG A 40 -19.49 -20.06 1.85
N LYS A 41 -20.79 -19.92 1.62
CA LYS A 41 -21.79 -20.82 2.21
C LYS A 41 -21.48 -22.26 1.78
N LYS A 42 -21.26 -23.15 2.73
CA LYS A 42 -21.23 -24.59 2.46
C LYS A 42 -22.63 -25.00 2.01
N THR A 43 -22.74 -25.54 0.81
CA THR A 43 -23.99 -26.13 0.31
C THR A 43 -24.37 -27.34 1.17
N ASN A 44 -25.47 -27.19 1.93
CA ASN A 44 -26.34 -28.18 2.59
C ASN A 44 -25.78 -29.22 3.58
N SER A 45 -26.12 -29.04 4.87
CA SER A 45 -26.97 -29.96 5.67
C SER A 45 -27.33 -29.32 7.02
N GLN A 46 -28.62 -29.28 7.36
CA GLN A 46 -29.24 -28.75 8.59
C GLN A 46 -29.18 -27.23 8.81
N ALA A 47 -30.33 -26.60 8.56
CA ALA A 47 -30.64 -25.23 8.91
C ALA A 47 -30.65 -25.04 10.44
N TYR A 48 -29.50 -24.67 10.99
CA TYR A 48 -29.45 -23.85 12.19
C TYR A 48 -29.48 -22.39 11.73
N VAL A 49 -30.40 -21.60 12.27
CA VAL A 49 -30.44 -20.15 12.07
C VAL A 49 -29.21 -19.56 12.77
N ASN A 50 -28.07 -19.59 12.08
CA ASN A 50 -26.83 -19.00 12.57
C ASN A 50 -26.83 -17.53 12.19
N ASN A 51 -27.05 -16.65 13.17
CA ASN A 51 -26.89 -15.19 13.08
C ASN A 51 -25.41 -14.77 12.90
N GLN A 52 -24.66 -15.50 12.07
CA GLN A 52 -23.25 -15.25 11.80
C GLN A 52 -23.12 -14.17 10.72
N ILE A 53 -22.28 -13.19 10.98
CA ILE A 53 -21.90 -12.15 10.02
C ILE A 53 -21.12 -12.83 8.90
N ASN A 54 -21.74 -12.98 7.74
CA ASN A 54 -21.16 -13.67 6.59
C ASN A 54 -20.43 -12.72 5.63
N ASP A 55 -20.72 -11.43 5.71
CA ASP A 55 -20.26 -10.42 4.78
C ASP A 55 -19.61 -9.28 5.55
N TRP A 56 -18.40 -8.89 5.16
CA TRP A 56 -17.62 -7.86 5.82
C TRP A 56 -17.20 -6.80 4.79
N SER A 57 -17.45 -5.53 5.08
CA SER A 57 -17.04 -4.42 4.22
C SER A 57 -16.06 -3.52 4.96
N PHE A 58 -14.93 -3.21 4.34
CA PHE A 58 -13.91 -2.32 4.89
C PHE A 58 -13.63 -1.18 3.92
N LYS A 59 -13.45 0.02 4.46
CA LYS A 59 -13.09 1.21 3.70
C LYS A 59 -11.68 1.67 4.05
N VAL A 60 -10.87 1.88 3.02
CA VAL A 60 -9.47 2.31 3.10
C VAL A 60 -9.23 3.53 2.20
N ASP A 61 -8.04 4.13 2.28
CA ASP A 61 -7.70 5.29 1.43
C ASP A 61 -7.41 4.90 -0.01
N GLY A 62 -7.03 3.64 -0.25
CA GLY A 62 -6.89 3.10 -1.61
C GLY A 62 -6.59 1.61 -1.65
N ILE A 63 -7.01 0.98 -2.75
CA ILE A 63 -6.78 -0.42 -3.06
C ILE A 63 -5.79 -0.54 -4.22
N LEU A 64 -4.82 -1.43 -4.04
CA LEU A 64 -3.68 -1.67 -4.91
C LEU A 64 -3.74 -3.13 -5.36
N HIS A 65 -4.57 -3.41 -6.36
CA HIS A 65 -4.74 -4.74 -6.97
C HIS A 65 -4.11 -4.78 -8.36
N ASN A 66 -3.27 -5.78 -8.63
CA ASN A 66 -2.54 -5.94 -9.89
C ASN A 66 -1.79 -4.67 -10.36
N VAL A 67 -1.26 -3.92 -9.39
CA VAL A 67 -0.49 -2.69 -9.65
C VAL A 67 1.03 -2.95 -9.64
N SER A 68 1.74 -2.18 -10.46
CA SER A 68 3.20 -2.18 -10.52
C SER A 68 3.82 -1.60 -9.23
N GLN A 69 5.09 -1.91 -8.97
CA GLN A 69 5.83 -1.33 -7.83
C GLN A 69 5.97 0.19 -7.93
N ASP A 70 6.06 0.69 -9.16
CA ASP A 70 6.15 2.11 -9.46
C ASP A 70 4.87 2.84 -9.04
N SER A 71 3.72 2.31 -9.46
CA SER A 71 2.41 2.87 -9.08
C SER A 71 2.15 2.78 -7.57
N VAL A 72 2.67 1.75 -6.89
CA VAL A 72 2.59 1.65 -5.42
C VAL A 72 3.41 2.77 -4.78
N TYR A 73 4.63 3.00 -5.26
CA TYR A 73 5.50 4.06 -4.76
C TYR A 73 4.85 5.45 -4.93
N ASP A 74 4.36 5.74 -6.13
CA ASP A 74 3.74 7.02 -6.45
C ASP A 74 2.50 7.31 -5.61
N ARG A 75 1.66 6.30 -5.37
CA ARG A 75 0.40 6.47 -4.62
C ARG A 75 0.60 6.54 -3.11
N VAL A 76 1.58 5.81 -2.56
CA VAL A 76 1.70 5.61 -1.11
C VAL A 76 2.84 6.43 -0.50
N VAL A 77 3.95 6.59 -1.23
CA VAL A 77 5.23 7.00 -0.64
C VAL A 77 5.71 8.36 -1.15
N LYS A 78 5.39 8.73 -2.40
CA LYS A 78 5.89 9.97 -3.02
C LYS A 78 5.66 11.21 -2.17
N ASP A 79 4.43 11.43 -1.70
CA ASP A 79 4.09 12.58 -0.84
C ASP A 79 4.88 12.57 0.49
N ILE A 80 5.11 11.38 1.04
CA ILE A 80 5.85 11.20 2.30
C ILE A 80 7.33 11.52 2.09
N ALA A 81 7.92 11.05 0.99
CA ALA A 81 9.32 11.33 0.64
C ALA A 81 9.55 12.84 0.44
N LEU A 82 8.64 13.54 -0.25
CA LEU A 82 8.68 14.99 -0.40
C LEU A 82 8.55 15.71 0.96
N SER A 83 7.65 15.23 1.83
CA SER A 83 7.49 15.78 3.18
C SER A 83 8.76 15.64 4.03
N VAL A 84 9.54 14.56 3.85
CA VAL A 84 10.84 14.39 4.53
C VAL A 84 11.85 15.45 4.10
N LEU A 85 11.88 15.81 2.82
CA LEU A 85 12.75 16.89 2.32
C LEU A 85 12.32 18.27 2.84
N ASP A 86 11.05 18.43 3.18
CA ASP A 86 10.51 19.62 3.86
C ASP A 86 10.79 19.63 5.39
N GLY A 87 11.46 18.60 5.92
CA GLY A 87 11.85 18.50 7.33
C GLY A 87 10.84 17.80 8.23
N TYR A 88 9.87 17.06 7.66
CA TYR A 88 8.88 16.30 8.41
C TYR A 88 9.26 14.81 8.54
N ASN A 89 8.87 14.18 9.64
CA ASN A 89 9.05 12.75 9.79
C ASN A 89 8.01 11.97 8.98
N GLY A 90 8.50 11.08 8.11
CA GLY A 90 7.67 10.16 7.32
C GLY A 90 7.84 8.72 7.79
N THR A 91 6.75 7.95 7.91
CA THR A 91 6.81 6.52 8.26
C THR A 91 5.88 5.71 7.38
N VAL A 92 6.41 4.64 6.79
CA VAL A 92 5.66 3.68 5.97
C VAL A 92 5.82 2.29 6.59
N MET A 93 4.71 1.62 6.84
CA MET A 93 4.70 0.27 7.40
C MET A 93 3.91 -0.67 6.49
N CYS A 94 4.38 -1.91 6.37
CA CYS A 94 3.65 -2.99 5.69
C CYS A 94 3.18 -4.01 6.73
N TYR A 95 1.88 -4.27 6.77
CA TYR A 95 1.28 -5.27 7.65
C TYR A 95 0.54 -6.36 6.85
N GLY A 96 0.47 -7.56 7.40
CA GLY A 96 -0.19 -8.71 6.77
C GLY A 96 0.42 -10.05 7.18
N GLN A 97 -0.19 -11.15 6.76
CA GLN A 97 0.29 -12.50 7.06
C GLN A 97 1.63 -12.84 6.37
N THR A 98 2.32 -13.88 6.84
CA THR A 98 3.50 -14.43 6.16
C THR A 98 3.11 -14.89 4.74
N GLY A 99 3.95 -14.59 3.75
CA GLY A 99 3.65 -14.88 2.33
C GLY A 99 2.75 -13.87 1.61
N ALA A 100 2.21 -12.85 2.30
CA ALA A 100 1.35 -11.82 1.70
C ALA A 100 2.09 -10.78 0.83
N GLY A 101 3.44 -10.81 0.78
CA GLY A 101 4.22 -9.89 -0.05
C GLY A 101 4.70 -8.60 0.64
N LYS A 102 4.80 -8.57 1.99
CA LYS A 102 5.38 -7.44 2.74
C LYS A 102 6.81 -7.10 2.30
N THR A 103 7.70 -8.10 2.32
CA THR A 103 9.11 -7.93 1.88
C THR A 103 9.20 -7.54 0.41
N PHE A 104 8.33 -8.12 -0.43
CA PHE A 104 8.24 -7.74 -1.84
C PHE A 104 7.77 -6.28 -2.00
N SER A 105 6.89 -5.78 -1.15
CA SER A 105 6.47 -4.37 -1.21
C SER A 105 7.56 -3.41 -0.76
N MET A 106 8.24 -3.72 0.36
CA MET A 106 9.27 -2.86 0.92
C MET A 106 10.58 -2.91 0.13
N THR A 107 11.12 -4.10 -0.11
CA THR A 107 12.42 -4.28 -0.77
C THR A 107 12.26 -4.54 -2.27
N GLY A 108 11.25 -5.34 -2.64
CA GLY A 108 11.08 -5.81 -4.01
C GLY A 108 12.05 -6.91 -4.39
N ALA A 109 12.10 -7.24 -5.67
CA ALA A 109 13.11 -8.14 -6.21
C ALA A 109 14.41 -7.35 -6.48
N THR A 110 15.54 -7.88 -6.04
CA THR A 110 16.86 -7.24 -6.21
C THR A 110 17.39 -7.35 -7.63
N GLU A 111 16.96 -8.36 -8.38
CA GLU A 111 17.46 -8.70 -9.71
C GLU A 111 16.85 -7.86 -10.83
N ASN A 112 15.63 -7.37 -10.66
CA ASN A 112 14.90 -6.61 -11.69
C ASN A 112 14.60 -5.18 -11.20
N TYR A 113 15.13 -4.19 -11.92
CA TYR A 113 14.95 -2.77 -11.61
C TYR A 113 13.47 -2.35 -11.51
N GLN A 114 12.61 -2.88 -12.39
CA GLN A 114 11.17 -2.58 -12.39
C GLN A 114 10.48 -3.14 -11.14
N GLN A 115 11.02 -4.23 -10.58
CA GLN A 115 10.45 -4.93 -9.42
C GLN A 115 11.00 -4.44 -8.08
N ARG A 116 11.92 -3.47 -8.08
CA ARG A 116 12.40 -2.80 -6.85
C ARG A 116 11.22 -2.21 -6.08
N GLY A 117 11.24 -2.42 -4.77
CA GLY A 117 10.19 -2.00 -3.85
C GLY A 117 10.33 -0.55 -3.40
N ILE A 118 9.62 -0.23 -2.33
CA ILE A 118 9.55 1.11 -1.75
C ILE A 118 10.92 1.64 -1.31
N ILE A 119 11.71 0.87 -0.55
CA ILE A 119 12.98 1.33 0.04
C ILE A 119 13.97 1.83 -1.04
N PRO A 120 14.37 1.03 -2.04
CA PRO A 120 15.33 1.48 -3.04
C PRO A 120 14.80 2.65 -3.89
N ARG A 121 13.47 2.71 -4.13
CA ARG A 121 12.83 3.82 -4.86
C ARG A 121 12.84 5.11 -4.05
N THR A 122 12.58 5.04 -2.75
CA THR A 122 12.66 6.20 -1.85
C THR A 122 14.06 6.78 -1.82
N ILE A 123 15.08 5.94 -1.66
CA ILE A 123 16.48 6.38 -1.64
C ILE A 123 16.81 7.10 -2.96
N GLN A 124 16.49 6.48 -4.09
CA GLN A 124 16.73 7.09 -5.41
C GLN A 124 16.02 8.44 -5.57
N HIS A 125 14.75 8.52 -5.16
CA HIS A 125 13.97 9.75 -5.27
C HIS A 125 14.54 10.86 -4.38
N ILE A 126 14.90 10.57 -3.13
CA ILE A 126 15.53 11.54 -2.22
C ILE A 126 16.83 12.10 -2.84
N PHE A 127 17.72 11.23 -3.32
CA PHE A 127 18.96 11.69 -3.94
C PHE A 127 18.73 12.51 -5.22
N LYS A 128 17.72 12.16 -6.01
CA LYS A 128 17.31 12.94 -7.18
C LYS A 128 16.86 14.34 -6.78
N GLU A 129 15.97 14.45 -5.80
CA GLU A 129 15.48 15.75 -5.34
C GLU A 129 16.58 16.61 -4.70
N ILE A 130 17.53 16.01 -3.98
CA ILE A 130 18.70 16.72 -3.46
C ILE A 130 19.57 17.28 -4.59
N HIS A 131 19.79 16.50 -5.66
CA HIS A 131 20.56 16.95 -6.81
C HIS A 131 19.87 18.09 -7.58
N ASP A 132 18.54 17.99 -7.73
CA ASP A 132 17.73 18.96 -8.46
C ASP A 132 17.53 20.27 -7.66
N ASN A 133 17.67 20.26 -6.32
CA ASN A 133 17.53 21.42 -5.44
C ASN A 133 18.88 21.91 -4.87
N GLN A 134 19.65 22.66 -5.67
CA GLN A 134 20.98 23.16 -5.29
C GLN A 134 20.97 24.28 -4.22
N ASP A 135 19.81 24.86 -3.92
CA ASP A 135 19.67 25.97 -2.94
C ASP A 135 19.58 25.49 -1.48
N ARG A 136 19.53 24.18 -1.22
CA ARG A 136 19.39 23.58 0.11
C ARG A 136 20.54 22.63 0.40
N SER A 137 21.12 22.71 1.60
CA SER A 137 22.14 21.76 2.06
C SER A 137 21.48 20.56 2.76
N PHE A 138 21.83 19.35 2.34
CA PHE A 138 21.31 18.11 2.89
C PHE A 138 22.46 17.24 3.44
N THR A 139 22.23 16.52 4.53
CA THR A 139 23.16 15.51 5.05
C THR A 139 22.40 14.20 5.25
N VAL A 140 22.77 13.17 4.48
CA VAL A 140 22.19 11.82 4.56
C VAL A 140 23.13 10.95 5.40
N ARG A 141 22.57 10.18 6.33
CA ARG A 141 23.31 9.25 7.19
C ARG A 141 22.82 7.83 6.96
N SER A 142 23.76 6.89 6.89
CA SER A 142 23.52 5.43 6.81
C SER A 142 23.46 4.80 8.20
#